data_AF-A0A842XQ36-F1
#
_entry.id   AF-A0A842XQ36-F1
#
_cell.length_a   1.000
_cell.length_b   1.000
_cell.length_c   1.000
_cell.angle_alpha   90.00
_cell.angle_beta   90.00
_cell.angle_gamma   90.00
#
_symmetry.space_group_name_H-M   'P 1'
#
loop_
_entity.id
_entity.type
_entity.pdbx_description
1 polymer ?
#
loop_
_entity_poly.entity_id
_entity_poly.type
_entity_poly.pdbx_seq_one_letter_code
_entity_poly.pdbx_strand_id
1 'polypeptide(L)' 'MVINREEINALLRMNIYRSKEDIITDAIRALLESKPQLKVEIAMDLYKNEKVSLWRAADIAGMTMEEFKENSFR' A
#
# COMPACT_ATOMS: atom_id res chain seq x y z
N MET A 1 -11.81 -5.55 -15.47
CA MET A 1 -10.53 -5.62 -16.20
C MET A 1 -9.63 -6.55 -15.42
N VAL A 2 -9.26 -7.70 -15.99
CA VAL A 2 -8.25 -8.59 -15.40
C VAL A 2 -6.93 -8.15 -16.02
N ILE A 3 -5.99 -7.64 -15.22
CA ILE A 3 -4.67 -7.25 -15.75
C ILE A 3 -4.03 -8.52 -16.32
N ASN A 4 -3.87 -8.56 -17.64
CA ASN A 4 -3.26 -9.71 -18.32
C ASN A 4 -1.73 -9.51 -18.35
N ARG A 5 -0.96 -10.60 -18.33
CA ARG A 5 0.51 -10.55 -18.46
C ARG A 5 0.95 -9.79 -19.71
N GLU A 6 0.14 -9.82 -20.78
CA GLU A 6 0.43 -9.09 -22.02
C GLU A 6 0.38 -7.58 -21.89
N GLU A 7 -0.50 -7.03 -21.05
CA GLU A 7 -0.58 -5.58 -20.81
C GLU A 7 0.65 -5.12 -20.03
N ILE A 8 1.06 -5.88 -19.00
CA ILE A 8 2.31 -5.64 -18.26
C ILE A 8 3.51 -5.69 -19.21
N ASN A 9 3.58 -6.70 -20.07
CA ASN A 9 4.67 -6.84 -21.04
C ASN A 9 4.67 -5.69 -22.06
N ALA A 10 3.51 -5.20 -22.49
CA ALA A 10 3.41 -4.05 -23.38
C ALA A 10 3.98 -2.78 -22.73
N LEU A 11 3.64 -2.51 -21.46
CA LEU A 11 4.16 -1.37 -20.71
C LEU A 11 5.70 -1.39 -20.60
N LEU A 12 6.29 -2.57 -20.42
CA LEU A 12 7.74 -2.74 -20.38
C LEU A 12 8.37 -2.56 -21.77
N ARG A 13 7.80 -3.16 -22.81
CA ARG A 13 8.31 -3.03 -24.19
C ARG A 13 8.24 -1.59 -24.70
N MET A 14 7.22 -0.84 -24.29
CA MET A 14 7.08 0.59 -24.57
C MET A 14 8.03 1.46 -23.72
N ASN A 15 8.80 0.87 -22.81
CA ASN A 15 9.71 1.55 -21.89
C ASN A 15 9.02 2.62 -21.01
N ILE A 16 7.71 2.46 -20.76
CA ILE A 16 6.94 3.31 -19.84
C ILE A 16 7.36 3.01 -18.39
N TYR A 17 7.54 1.72 -18.09
CA TYR A 17 8.05 1.24 -16.82
C TYR A 17 9.35 0.46 -17.04
N ARG A 18 10.27 0.55 -16.08
CA ARG A 18 11.58 -0.13 -16.15
C ARG A 18 11.50 -1.58 -15.68
N SER A 19 10.52 -1.89 -14.84
CA SER A 19 10.36 -3.21 -14.24
C SER A 19 8.90 -3.50 -13.89
N LYS A 20 8.59 -4.77 -13.62
CA LYS A 20 7.26 -5.16 -13.13
C LYS A 20 7.02 -4.63 -11.73
N GLU A 21 8.08 -4.54 -10.95
CA GLU A 21 8.09 -4.02 -9.59
C GLU A 21 7.68 -2.55 -9.57
N ASP A 22 8.12 -1.74 -10.53
CA ASP A 22 7.69 -0.34 -10.66
C ASP A 22 6.19 -0.24 -10.99
N ILE A 23 5.70 -1.10 -11.89
CA ILE A 23 4.26 -1.18 -12.25
C ILE A 23 3.44 -1.54 -11.02
N ILE A 24 3.85 -2.57 -10.27
CA ILE A 24 3.16 -3.01 -9.06
C ILE A 24 3.19 -1.90 -8.01
N THR A 25 4.31 -1.23 -7.83
CA THR A 25 4.45 -0.13 -6.87
C THR A 25 3.46 0.99 -7.18
N ASP A 26 3.37 1.42 -8.44
CA ASP A 26 2.42 2.46 -8.84
C ASP A 26 0.96 1.99 -8.75
N ALA A 27 0.67 0.74 -9.12
CA ALA A 27 -0.66 0.17 -8.97
C ALA A 27 -1.10 0.13 -7.49
N ILE A 28 -0.20 -0.25 -6.58
CA ILE A 28 -0.45 -0.24 -5.14
C ILE A 28 -0.64 1.20 -4.64
N ARG A 29 0.17 2.16 -5.08
CA ARG A 29 -0.03 3.59 -4.73
C ARG A 29 -1.42 4.07 -5.16
N ALA A 30 -1.79 3.85 -6.41
CA ALA A 30 -3.11 4.22 -6.93
C ALA A 30 -4.27 3.52 -6.18
N LEU A 31 -4.09 2.26 -5.81
CA LEU A 31 -5.06 1.54 -4.99
C LEU A 31 -5.22 2.18 -3.60
N LEU A 32 -4.12 2.51 -2.93
CA LEU A 32 -4.15 3.10 -1.59
C LEU A 32 -4.62 4.56 -1.60
N GLU A 33 -4.40 5.29 -2.68
CA GLU A 33 -4.98 6.62 -2.89
C GLU A 33 -6.50 6.56 -3.11
N SER A 34 -6.97 5.61 -3.92
CA SER A 34 -8.41 5.42 -4.18
C SER A 34 -9.17 4.79 -3.02
N LYS A 35 -8.49 4.03 -2.15
CA LYS A 35 -9.06 3.38 -0.96
C LYS A 35 -8.21 3.62 0.29
N PRO A 36 -8.24 4.83 0.87
CA PRO A 36 -7.43 5.18 2.03
C PRO A 36 -7.65 4.27 3.24
N GLN A 37 -8.83 3.64 3.38
CA GLN A 37 -9.13 2.69 4.45
C GLN A 37 -8.15 1.49 4.45
N LEU A 38 -7.69 1.06 3.27
CA LEU A 38 -6.70 -0.01 3.15
C LEU A 38 -5.35 0.36 3.77
N LYS A 39 -4.99 1.65 3.83
CA LYS A 39 -3.76 2.10 4.50
C LYS A 39 -3.82 1.79 5.99
N VAL A 40 -4.99 1.99 6.61
CA VAL A 40 -5.23 1.66 8.02
C VAL A 40 -5.15 0.15 8.23
N GLU A 41 -5.81 -0.65 7.40
CA GLU A 41 -5.77 -2.12 7.49
C GLU A 41 -4.34 -2.68 7.35
N ILE A 42 -3.56 -2.16 6.40
CA ILE A 42 -2.16 -2.55 6.21
C ILE A 42 -1.32 -2.14 7.42
N ALA A 43 -1.47 -0.90 7.90
CA ALA A 43 -0.77 -0.44 9.09
C ALA A 43 -1.08 -1.30 10.32
N MET A 44 -2.35 -1.67 10.49
CA MET A 44 -2.81 -2.56 11.56
C MET A 44 -2.19 -3.95 11.50
N ASP A 45 -2.19 -4.56 10.31
CA ASP A 45 -1.57 -5.87 10.10
C ASP A 45 -0.06 -5.82 10.37
N LEU A 46 0.64 -4.82 9.82
CA LEU A 46 2.07 -4.66 10.02
C LEU A 46 2.44 -4.41 11.50
N TYR A 47 1.62 -3.66 12.23
CA TYR A 47 1.81 -3.45 13.66
C TYR A 47 1.56 -4.73 14.46
N LYS A 48 0.43 -5.41 14.23
CA LYS A 48 0.06 -6.65 14.95
C LYS A 48 1.05 -7.79 14.70
N ASN A 49 1.67 -7.84 13.53
CA ASN A 49 2.72 -8.80 13.19
C ASN A 49 4.14 -8.34 13.54
N GLU A 50 4.27 -7.30 14.36
CA GLU A 50 5.54 -6.74 14.86
C GLU A 50 6.54 -6.36 13.73
N LYS A 51 6.03 -6.05 12.53
CA LYS A 51 6.86 -5.65 11.39
C LYS A 51 7.25 -4.18 11.45
N VAL A 52 6.45 -3.36 12.14
CA VAL A 52 6.68 -1.93 12.31
C VAL A 52 6.31 -1.50 13.74
N SER A 53 6.88 -0.39 14.19
CA SER A 53 6.49 0.25 15.45
C SER A 53 5.12 0.92 15.35
N LEU A 54 4.49 1.20 16.49
CA LEU A 54 3.21 1.94 16.55
C LEU A 54 3.29 3.30 15.82
N TRP A 55 4.41 4.01 15.98
CA TRP A 55 4.64 5.30 15.31
C TRP A 55 4.70 5.14 13.79
N ARG A 56 5.41 4.11 13.30
CA ARG A 56 5.50 3.85 11.87
C ARG A 56 4.16 3.36 11.29
N ALA A 57 3.38 2.61 12.05
CA ALA A 57 2.04 2.21 11.64
C ALA A 57 1.10 3.42 11.50
N ALA A 58 1.12 4.35 12.46
CA ALA A 58 0.34 5.59 12.40
C ALA A 58 0.70 6.43 11.15
N ASP A 59 1.99 6.55 10.84
CA ASP A 59 2.48 7.22 9.62
C ASP A 59 1.97 6.56 8.33
N ILE A 60 2.01 5.22 8.25
CA ILE A 60 1.45 4.47 7.10
C ILE A 60 -0.06 4.69 6.98
N ALA A 61 -0.78 4.71 8.10
CA ALA A 61 -2.22 4.97 8.15
C ALA A 61 -2.59 6.42 7.81
N GLY A 62 -1.61 7.35 7.79
CA GLY A 62 -1.87 8.79 7.63
C GLY A 62 -2.60 9.39 8.82
N MET A 63 -2.35 8.84 10.02
CA MET A 63 -3.01 9.21 11.27
C MET A 63 -1.99 9.67 12.32
N THR A 64 -2.46 10.39 13.32
CA THR A 64 -1.68 10.58 14.54
C THR A 64 -1.51 9.27 15.30
N MET A 65 -0.49 9.20 16.14
CA MET A 65 -0.23 8.00 16.96
C MET A 65 -1.38 7.69 17.93
N GLU A 66 -2.07 8.72 18.41
CA GLU A 66 -3.21 8.60 19.33
C GLU A 66 -4.45 8.03 18.62
N GLU A 67 -4.80 8.57 17.44
CA GLU A 67 -5.89 8.04 16.61
C GLU A 67 -5.62 6.60 16.19
N PHE A 68 -4.38 6.29 15.82
CA PHE A 68 -4.01 4.93 15.42
C PHE A 68 -4.11 3.96 16.60
N LYS A 69 -3.67 4.38 17.79
CA LYS A 69 -3.79 3.59 19.02
C LYS A 69 -5.25 3.30 19.35
N GLU A 70 -6.13 4.29 19.33
CA GLU A 70 -7.56 4.09 19.61
C GLU A 70 -8.22 3.10 18.65
N ASN A 71 -7.87 3.15 17.36
CA ASN A 71 -8.35 2.19 16.36
C ASN A 71 -7.73 0.80 16.50
N SER A 72 -6.50 0.70 17.05
CA SER A 72 -5.79 -0.58 17.17
C SER A 72 -6.31 -1.50 18.27
N PHE A 73 -6.89 -0.90 19.32
CA PHE A 73 -7.29 -1.58 20.56
C PHE A 73 -8.82 -1.61 20.77
N ARG A 74 -9.59 -1.31 19.73
CA ARG A 74 -11.04 -1.57 19.65
C ARG A 74 -11.31 -2.99 19.17
#